data_AF-A0A959VBD6-F1
#
_entry.id   AF-A0A959VBD6-F1
#
_cell.length_a   1.000
_cell.length_b   1.000
_cell.length_c   1.000
_cell.angle_alpha   90.00
_cell.angle_beta   90.00
_cell.angle_gamma   90.00
#
_symmetry.space_group_name_H-M   'P 1'
#
loop_
_entity.id
_entity.type
_entity.pdbx_description
1 polymer ?
#
loop_
_entity_poly.entity_id
_entity_poly.type
_entity_poly.pdbx_seq_one_letter_code
_entity_poly.pdbx_strand_id
1 'polypeptide(L)'
;MKPYKLLLPLILLPYCLLSQQLTPTVLSSAGDVQTNGNVSLSWTLGEVATETYDNGNIILTQGFQQPFQLLIQGLNLDLLVFLEGPYNGSTMNSDLQSKNLIPLSQPYNTAPWNYSGSESIAVVPADVVDWVLVEIRDAASATAALPSTIVETQAALLLSNGSVVATDGSSALQFSANITQQPFIVVWHRNHLGVLSAGPATATGDVYQYDFSTAASQAYGTNAQKLIGGGLYGLYAGDANGDGNINSVDQLLFWNPQSGTTGYLQADYNLDGEVQNQDKDDFWYQNKGEAGQVPE
;
A
#
# COMPACT_ATOMS: atom_id res chain seq x y z
N MET A 1 -64.86 88.81 -38.67
CA MET A 1 -64.67 89.26 -37.27
C MET A 1 -64.35 88.02 -36.46
N LYS A 2 -63.06 87.74 -36.26
CA LYS A 2 -62.23 88.03 -35.09
C LYS A 2 -62.00 86.72 -34.28
N PRO A 3 -60.79 86.54 -33.72
CA PRO A 3 -60.15 85.22 -33.57
C PRO A 3 -59.83 84.87 -32.10
N TYR A 4 -59.90 83.61 -31.65
CA TYR A 4 -59.20 83.18 -30.41
C TYR A 4 -58.81 81.70 -30.54
N LYS A 5 -57.53 81.41 -30.85
CA LYS A 5 -56.37 81.24 -29.95
C LYS A 5 -56.33 79.84 -29.31
N LEU A 6 -55.50 79.02 -29.94
CA LEU A 6 -54.73 77.90 -29.44
C LEU A 6 -54.29 78.11 -27.97
N LEU A 7 -54.66 77.21 -27.07
CA LEU A 7 -53.96 77.05 -25.79
C LEU A 7 -53.79 75.56 -25.48
N LEU A 8 -52.51 75.22 -25.36
CA LEU A 8 -51.88 73.93 -25.14
C LEU A 8 -52.12 73.45 -23.69
N PRO A 9 -52.62 72.22 -23.42
CA PRO A 9 -52.43 71.61 -22.11
C PRO A 9 -51.07 70.90 -22.06
N LEU A 10 -50.34 71.32 -21.04
CA LEU A 10 -48.99 71.00 -20.62
C LEU A 10 -48.68 69.49 -20.58
N ILE A 11 -47.56 69.11 -21.20
CA ILE A 11 -46.88 67.82 -21.07
C ILE A 11 -46.41 67.65 -19.63
N LEU A 12 -46.79 66.53 -19.00
CA LEU A 12 -46.19 66.01 -17.78
C LEU A 12 -45.96 64.50 -17.96
N LEU A 13 -44.76 64.15 -18.45
CA LEU A 13 -44.10 62.88 -18.15
C LEU A 13 -43.04 63.17 -17.07
N PRO A 14 -42.55 62.20 -16.28
CA PRO A 14 -42.76 60.75 -16.34
C PRO A 14 -43.08 60.11 -14.97
N TYR A 15 -43.62 58.90 -14.92
CA TYR A 15 -43.15 57.89 -13.95
C TYR A 15 -43.40 56.50 -14.54
N CYS A 16 -42.30 55.85 -14.88
CA CYS A 16 -42.27 54.43 -15.18
C CYS A 16 -42.66 53.66 -13.91
N LEU A 17 -43.63 52.76 -14.02
CA LEU A 17 -43.73 51.57 -13.18
C LEU A 17 -44.03 50.39 -14.09
N LEU A 18 -43.02 49.96 -14.83
CA LEU A 18 -42.95 48.57 -15.24
C LEU A 18 -42.34 47.77 -14.09
N SER A 19 -42.92 46.59 -13.90
CA SER A 19 -42.37 45.42 -13.22
C SER A 19 -42.66 45.30 -11.72
N GLN A 20 -43.62 44.44 -11.41
CA GLN A 20 -43.42 43.48 -10.32
C GLN A 20 -43.14 42.14 -11.01
N GLN A 21 -41.97 41.57 -10.73
CA GLN A 21 -41.59 40.24 -11.16
C GLN A 21 -42.12 39.25 -10.12
N LEU A 22 -42.99 38.33 -10.54
CA LEU A 22 -43.75 37.41 -9.68
C LEU A 22 -43.03 36.07 -9.51
N THR A 23 -41.71 36.11 -9.34
CA THR A 23 -40.88 34.92 -9.07
C THR A 23 -39.77 35.29 -8.10
N PRO A 24 -39.66 34.62 -6.94
CA PRO A 24 -38.56 34.86 -6.02
C PRO A 24 -37.23 34.52 -6.71
N THR A 25 -36.29 35.45 -6.70
CA THR A 25 -34.89 35.18 -7.02
C THR A 25 -34.11 35.20 -5.72
N VAL A 26 -33.19 34.25 -5.55
CA VAL A 26 -32.31 34.23 -4.39
C VAL A 26 -30.97 34.85 -4.77
N LEU A 27 -30.48 35.74 -3.90
CA LEU A 27 -29.13 36.29 -3.94
C LEU A 27 -28.32 35.56 -2.87
N SER A 28 -27.30 34.82 -3.29
CA SER A 28 -26.31 34.29 -2.35
C SER A 28 -25.53 35.45 -1.73
N SER A 29 -25.45 35.51 -0.41
CA SER A 29 -25.13 36.77 0.28
C SER A 29 -23.64 37.08 0.47
N ALA A 30 -22.74 36.08 0.47
CA ALA A 30 -21.28 36.18 0.32
C ALA A 30 -20.60 34.87 0.81
N GLY A 31 -19.33 34.66 0.46
CA GLY A 31 -18.47 33.64 1.06
C GLY A 31 -17.00 33.86 0.65
N ASP A 32 -16.06 33.36 1.45
CA ASP A 32 -14.63 33.42 1.13
C ASP A 32 -13.88 32.25 1.78
N VAL A 33 -12.71 31.92 1.22
CA VAL A 33 -11.81 30.88 1.72
C VAL A 33 -10.42 31.49 1.89
N GLN A 34 -9.92 31.48 3.12
CA GLN A 34 -8.58 31.91 3.45
C GLN A 34 -7.77 30.72 3.96
N THR A 35 -6.65 30.41 3.29
CA THR A 35 -5.74 29.33 3.68
C THR A 35 -4.42 29.88 4.20
N ASN A 36 -3.90 29.28 5.27
CA ASN A 36 -2.54 29.50 5.77
C ASN A 36 -1.94 28.18 6.26
N GLY A 37 -1.02 27.62 5.48
CA GLY A 37 -0.45 26.29 5.75
C GLY A 37 -1.53 25.19 5.76
N ASN A 38 -1.53 24.37 6.81
CA ASN A 38 -2.49 23.27 7.00
C ASN A 38 -3.86 23.75 7.54
N VAL A 39 -4.05 25.06 7.73
CA VAL A 39 -5.29 25.63 8.27
C VAL A 39 -6.05 26.35 7.16
N SER A 40 -7.30 25.94 6.94
CA SER A 40 -8.25 26.61 6.06
C SER A 40 -9.37 27.19 6.91
N LEU A 41 -9.67 28.47 6.71
CA LEU A 41 -10.86 29.13 7.23
C LEU A 41 -11.75 29.46 6.06
N SER A 42 -12.89 28.80 6.01
CA SER A 42 -13.91 29.06 5.02
C SER A 42 -15.14 29.58 5.74
N TRP A 43 -15.81 30.58 5.17
CA TRP A 43 -17.10 31.06 5.67
C TRP A 43 -18.08 31.26 4.54
N THR A 44 -19.36 31.01 4.81
CA THR A 44 -20.46 31.33 3.92
C THR A 44 -21.52 32.07 4.72
N LEU A 45 -22.13 33.08 4.10
CA LEU A 45 -23.31 33.73 4.64
C LEU A 45 -24.53 33.09 3.97
N GLY A 46 -25.25 32.27 4.76
CA GLY A 46 -26.36 31.45 4.27
C GLY A 46 -27.52 32.26 3.71
N GLU A 47 -28.25 31.67 2.77
CA GLU A 47 -29.53 32.22 2.27
C GLU A 47 -30.65 32.00 3.31
N VAL A 48 -31.71 32.82 3.27
CA VAL A 48 -32.84 32.73 4.22
C VAL A 48 -33.69 31.46 4.00
N ALA A 49 -33.59 30.84 2.82
CA ALA A 49 -34.18 29.55 2.50
C ALA A 49 -33.16 28.69 1.76
N THR A 50 -32.86 27.49 2.25
CA THR A 50 -31.91 26.57 1.63
C THR A 50 -32.56 25.23 1.33
N GLU A 51 -32.26 24.66 0.17
CA GLU A 51 -32.67 23.30 -0.18
C GLU A 51 -31.66 22.30 0.38
N THR A 52 -32.17 21.19 0.94
CA THR A 52 -31.36 20.04 1.33
C THR A 52 -31.74 18.86 0.46
N TYR A 53 -30.73 18.28 -0.20
CA TYR A 53 -30.84 17.01 -0.89
C TYR A 53 -30.30 15.90 0.01
N ASP A 54 -31.10 14.87 0.25
CA ASP A 54 -30.74 13.70 1.06
C ASP A 54 -31.07 12.43 0.27
N ASN A 55 -30.06 11.58 0.08
CA ASN A 55 -30.18 10.27 -0.55
C ASN A 55 -29.72 9.14 0.39
N GLY A 56 -29.78 9.34 1.72
CA GLY A 56 -29.40 8.37 2.74
C GLY A 56 -27.89 8.20 2.97
N ASN A 57 -27.06 8.38 1.93
CA ASN A 57 -25.60 8.35 2.02
C ASN A 57 -24.94 9.73 1.96
N ILE A 58 -25.58 10.72 1.33
CA ILE A 58 -25.04 12.06 1.12
C ILE A 58 -26.14 13.06 1.42
N ILE A 59 -25.83 14.01 2.31
CA ILE A 59 -26.68 15.17 2.62
C ILE A 59 -25.98 16.40 2.04
N LEU A 60 -26.61 17.07 1.08
CA LEU A 60 -26.12 18.31 0.47
C LEU A 60 -27.11 19.43 0.78
N THR A 61 -26.70 20.39 1.60
CA THR A 61 -27.47 21.62 1.86
C THR A 61 -26.84 22.79 1.12
N GLN A 62 -27.63 23.46 0.27
CA GLN A 62 -27.18 24.66 -0.47
C GLN A 62 -26.74 25.75 0.51
N GLY A 63 -25.66 26.47 0.18
CA GLY A 63 -25.18 27.62 0.95
C GLY A 63 -24.45 27.30 2.27
N PHE A 64 -24.33 26.02 2.64
CA PHE A 64 -23.56 25.56 3.80
C PHE A 64 -22.29 24.81 3.37
N GLN A 65 -21.21 25.03 4.10
CA GLN A 65 -20.02 24.18 4.00
C GLN A 65 -20.36 22.78 4.48
N GLN A 66 -20.23 21.83 3.56
CA GLN A 66 -20.32 20.42 3.89
C GLN A 66 -18.95 19.96 4.40
N PRO A 67 -18.89 19.15 5.46
CA PRO A 67 -17.66 18.46 5.79
C PRO A 67 -17.26 17.63 4.57
N PHE A 68 -16.05 17.85 4.03
CA PHE A 68 -15.51 16.88 3.10
C PHE A 68 -15.21 15.63 3.92
N GLN A 69 -15.89 14.55 3.61
CA GLN A 69 -15.57 13.26 4.21
C GLN A 69 -14.35 12.75 3.44
N LEU A 70 -13.16 12.88 4.04
CA LEU A 70 -11.99 12.16 3.53
C LEU A 70 -12.25 10.68 3.76
N LEU A 71 -12.82 10.01 2.77
CA LEU A 71 -12.86 8.55 2.76
C LEU A 71 -11.42 8.10 2.53
N ILE A 72 -10.66 7.87 3.61
CA ILE A 72 -9.44 7.07 3.51
C ILE A 72 -9.95 5.66 3.25
N GLN A 73 -10.02 5.28 1.98
CA GLN A 73 -10.39 3.91 1.64
C GLN A 73 -9.15 3.06 1.90
N GLY A 74 -9.08 2.51 3.11
CA GLY A 74 -7.98 1.61 3.47
C GLY A 74 -8.01 0.36 2.59
N LEU A 75 -6.83 -0.13 2.23
CA LEU A 75 -6.63 -1.38 1.52
C LEU A 75 -6.30 -2.47 2.55
N ASN A 76 -7.21 -3.42 2.74
CA ASN A 76 -6.90 -4.65 3.47
C ASN A 76 -6.30 -5.66 2.50
N LEU A 77 -5.17 -6.29 2.85
CA LEU A 77 -4.48 -7.26 2.01
C LEU A 77 -4.33 -8.60 2.73
N ASP A 78 -4.84 -9.65 2.09
CA ASP A 78 -4.57 -11.05 2.40
C ASP A 78 -3.54 -11.57 1.39
N LEU A 79 -2.40 -12.00 1.89
CA LEU A 79 -1.22 -12.30 1.08
C LEU A 79 -0.65 -13.65 1.48
N LEU A 80 -0.33 -14.46 0.48
CA LEU A 80 0.29 -15.77 0.65
C LEU A 80 1.61 -15.84 -0.11
N VAL A 81 2.69 -16.16 0.61
CA VAL A 81 4.05 -16.27 0.09
C VAL A 81 4.81 -17.38 0.83
N PHE A 82 5.65 -18.13 0.11
CA PHE A 82 6.52 -19.15 0.72
C PHE A 82 7.98 -18.82 0.47
N LEU A 83 8.83 -19.29 1.38
CA LEU A 83 10.28 -19.18 1.31
C LEU A 83 10.88 -20.56 1.05
N GLU A 84 11.82 -20.64 0.10
CA GLU A 84 12.72 -21.78 0.02
C GLU A 84 13.62 -21.82 1.26
N GLY A 85 13.92 -23.00 1.81
CA GLY A 85 14.75 -23.09 3.01
C GLY A 85 13.94 -23.61 4.19
N PRO A 86 13.10 -22.76 4.83
CA PRO A 86 12.25 -23.23 5.91
C PRO A 86 11.13 -24.15 5.41
N TYR A 87 10.79 -24.16 4.12
CA TYR A 87 9.75 -25.06 3.59
C TYR A 87 10.10 -26.54 3.75
N ASN A 88 9.25 -27.28 4.45
CA ASN A 88 9.46 -28.68 4.84
C ASN A 88 8.66 -29.69 4.02
N GLY A 89 8.05 -29.26 2.91
CA GLY A 89 7.21 -30.09 2.03
C GLY A 89 5.71 -30.00 2.30
N SER A 90 5.29 -29.32 3.37
CA SER A 90 3.88 -28.99 3.63
C SER A 90 3.69 -27.56 4.12
N THR A 91 4.51 -27.11 5.07
CA THR A 91 4.51 -25.77 5.65
C THR A 91 5.95 -25.27 5.72
N MET A 92 6.20 -24.14 6.39
CA MET A 92 7.53 -23.66 6.74
C MET A 92 7.85 -23.93 8.21
N ASN A 93 9.10 -24.23 8.50
CA ASN A 93 9.60 -24.34 9.86
C ASN A 93 9.71 -22.94 10.49
N SER A 94 9.36 -22.85 11.77
CA SER A 94 9.46 -21.63 12.59
C SER A 94 10.60 -21.75 13.60
N ASP A 95 11.76 -22.25 13.16
CA ASP A 95 12.89 -22.56 14.04
C ASP A 95 13.44 -21.31 14.74
N LEU A 96 13.54 -20.17 14.02
CA LEU A 96 13.93 -18.88 14.61
C LEU A 96 13.01 -18.45 15.76
N GLN A 97 11.71 -18.67 15.62
CA GLN A 97 10.74 -18.38 16.67
C GLN A 97 10.98 -19.29 17.88
N SER A 98 11.16 -20.60 17.65
CA SER A 98 11.39 -21.57 18.73
C SER A 98 12.68 -21.30 19.50
N LYS A 99 13.70 -20.76 18.81
CA LYS A 99 14.99 -20.36 19.37
C LYS A 99 14.99 -18.92 19.93
N ASN A 100 13.87 -18.19 19.86
CA ASN A 100 13.73 -16.79 20.26
C ASN A 100 14.74 -15.84 19.58
N LEU A 101 15.02 -16.08 18.29
CA LEU A 101 15.99 -15.31 17.51
C LEU A 101 15.34 -14.17 16.71
N ILE A 102 14.04 -14.21 16.45
CA ILE A 102 13.33 -13.17 15.69
C ILE A 102 13.34 -11.86 16.51
N PRO A 103 13.79 -10.73 15.94
CA PRO A 103 13.81 -9.45 16.64
C PRO A 103 12.39 -8.96 16.91
N LEU A 104 12.21 -8.28 18.05
CA LEU A 104 10.93 -7.67 18.43
C LEU A 104 10.62 -6.37 17.66
N SER A 105 11.60 -5.80 16.97
CA SER A 105 11.42 -4.67 16.05
C SER A 105 11.74 -5.11 14.64
N GLN A 106 11.04 -4.54 13.66
CA GLN A 106 11.27 -4.86 12.25
C GLN A 106 12.75 -4.66 11.84
N PRO A 107 13.35 -5.55 11.03
CA PRO A 107 14.78 -5.54 10.70
C PRO A 107 15.16 -4.72 9.46
N TYR A 108 14.21 -4.12 8.76
CA TYR A 108 14.36 -3.42 7.49
C TYR A 108 14.80 -1.95 7.63
N ASN A 109 15.06 -1.46 8.85
CA ASN A 109 15.55 -0.10 9.10
C ASN A 109 17.02 0.13 8.74
N THR A 110 17.72 -0.90 8.27
CA THR A 110 19.09 -0.83 7.75
C THR A 110 19.11 -0.99 6.23
N ALA A 111 20.26 -0.70 5.62
CA ALA A 111 20.49 -1.00 4.22
C ALA A 111 20.25 -2.50 3.91
N PRO A 112 19.80 -2.84 2.69
CA PRO A 112 19.51 -1.95 1.56
C PRO A 112 18.17 -1.19 1.66
N TRP A 113 17.19 -1.69 2.42
CA TRP A 113 15.82 -1.14 2.42
C TRP A 113 15.70 0.23 3.09
N ASN A 114 16.42 0.46 4.19
CA ASN A 114 16.36 1.70 4.98
C ASN A 114 14.92 2.13 5.31
N TYR A 115 14.05 1.16 5.56
CA TYR A 115 12.63 1.37 5.83
C TYR A 115 12.43 2.01 7.21
N SER A 116 11.78 3.16 7.22
CA SER A 116 11.61 4.01 8.41
C SER A 116 10.41 3.65 9.29
N GLY A 117 9.68 2.57 8.97
CA GLY A 117 8.58 2.08 9.78
C GLY A 117 9.01 1.69 11.20
N SER A 118 8.05 1.73 12.12
CA SER A 118 8.28 1.52 13.56
C SER A 118 7.59 0.27 14.10
N GLU A 119 7.20 -0.63 13.20
CA GLU A 119 6.54 -1.89 13.52
C GLU A 119 7.38 -2.69 14.51
N SER A 120 6.71 -3.11 15.58
CA SER A 120 7.28 -3.93 16.63
C SER A 120 6.22 -4.82 17.24
N ILE A 121 6.69 -5.88 17.87
CA ILE A 121 5.88 -6.88 18.57
C ILE A 121 6.37 -7.00 20.01
N ALA A 122 5.45 -7.23 20.95
CA ALA A 122 5.84 -7.42 22.35
C ALA A 122 6.43 -8.81 22.60
N VAL A 123 5.98 -9.79 21.81
CA VAL A 123 6.40 -11.19 21.82
C VAL A 123 6.21 -11.73 20.42
N VAL A 124 7.07 -12.65 19.98
CA VAL A 124 6.92 -13.34 18.70
C VAL A 124 5.70 -14.27 18.78
N PRO A 125 4.64 -14.06 17.96
CA PRO A 125 3.49 -14.97 17.93
C PRO A 125 3.87 -16.41 17.59
N ALA A 126 2.95 -17.35 17.84
CA ALA A 126 3.13 -18.73 17.40
C ALA A 126 3.22 -18.79 15.87
N ASP A 127 3.91 -19.81 15.35
CA ASP A 127 3.99 -20.13 13.93
C ASP A 127 4.63 -19.06 13.03
N VAL A 128 5.20 -17.99 13.59
CA VAL A 128 5.96 -16.99 12.82
C VAL A 128 7.27 -17.60 12.34
N VAL A 129 7.50 -17.52 11.03
CA VAL A 129 8.75 -17.92 10.38
C VAL A 129 9.74 -16.77 10.44
N ASP A 130 9.34 -15.60 9.94
CA ASP A 130 10.18 -14.40 9.93
C ASP A 130 9.39 -13.09 9.69
N TRP A 131 10.08 -11.96 9.72
CA TRP A 131 9.61 -10.68 9.19
C TRP A 131 9.73 -10.64 7.66
N VAL A 132 8.77 -9.98 7.02
CA VAL A 132 8.79 -9.61 5.59
C VAL A 132 8.48 -8.12 5.43
N LEU A 133 8.97 -7.51 4.36
CA LEU A 133 8.63 -6.13 4.00
C LEU A 133 7.72 -6.14 2.77
N VAL A 134 6.53 -5.56 2.90
CA VAL A 134 5.52 -5.52 1.84
C VAL A 134 5.39 -4.10 1.32
N GLU A 135 5.47 -3.94 0.00
CA GLU A 135 5.18 -2.68 -0.68
C GLU A 135 3.93 -2.82 -1.54
N ILE A 136 3.13 -1.75 -1.54
CA ILE A 136 2.05 -1.57 -2.50
C ILE A 136 2.51 -0.57 -3.55
N ARG A 137 2.51 -0.98 -4.81
CA ARG A 137 2.84 -0.13 -5.96
C ARG A 137 1.59 0.10 -6.80
N ASP A 138 1.18 1.36 -6.97
CA ASP A 138 -0.02 1.73 -7.73
C ASP A 138 0.34 2.06 -9.19
N ALA A 139 0.12 1.09 -10.09
CA ALA A 139 0.60 1.16 -11.46
C ALA A 139 -0.38 0.58 -12.48
N ALA A 140 -0.23 0.98 -13.75
CA ALA A 140 -1.05 0.45 -14.85
C ALA A 140 -0.70 -1.01 -15.23
N SER A 141 0.51 -1.47 -14.91
CA SER A 141 1.01 -2.81 -15.25
C SER A 141 2.22 -3.16 -14.38
N ALA A 142 2.58 -4.44 -14.28
CA ALA A 142 3.73 -4.89 -13.50
C ALA A 142 5.05 -4.25 -13.96
N THR A 143 5.27 -4.08 -15.26
CA THR A 143 6.47 -3.38 -15.80
C THR A 143 6.52 -1.90 -15.38
N ALA A 144 5.37 -1.28 -15.11
CA ALA A 144 5.27 0.12 -14.67
C ALA A 144 5.26 0.26 -13.14
N ALA A 145 5.27 -0.85 -12.38
CA ALA A 145 5.31 -0.85 -10.93
C ALA A 145 6.75 -0.58 -10.44
N LEU A 146 7.21 0.66 -10.64
CA LEU A 146 8.54 1.16 -10.28
C LEU A 146 8.56 1.70 -8.84
N PRO A 147 9.75 1.96 -8.24
CA PRO A 147 9.85 2.56 -6.90
C PRO A 147 9.12 3.91 -6.77
N SER A 148 9.00 4.67 -7.85
CA SER A 148 8.25 5.94 -7.88
C SER A 148 6.73 5.79 -7.76
N THR A 149 6.22 4.56 -7.88
CA THR A 149 4.79 4.22 -7.76
C THR A 149 4.45 3.57 -6.41
N ILE A 150 5.42 3.44 -5.50
CA ILE A 150 5.18 2.97 -4.14
C ILE A 150 4.22 3.95 -3.44
N VAL A 151 3.07 3.44 -3.03
CA VAL A 151 2.07 4.22 -2.28
C VAL A 151 2.19 4.01 -0.78
N GLU A 152 2.59 2.81 -0.36
CA GLU A 152 2.81 2.47 1.05
C GLU A 152 3.70 1.24 1.19
N THR A 153 4.43 1.18 2.29
CA THR A 153 5.32 0.08 2.65
C THR A 153 5.08 -0.25 4.12
N GLN A 154 5.01 -1.53 4.45
CA GLN A 154 4.76 -2.02 5.81
C GLN A 154 5.58 -3.28 6.09
N ALA A 155 6.23 -3.34 7.26
CA ALA A 155 6.82 -4.57 7.75
C ALA A 155 5.75 -5.47 8.40
N ALA A 156 5.79 -6.76 8.10
CA ALA A 156 4.78 -7.74 8.45
C ALA A 156 5.39 -9.07 8.90
N LEU A 157 4.58 -9.95 9.46
CA LEU A 157 4.99 -11.28 9.92
C LEU A 157 4.59 -12.34 8.90
N LEU A 158 5.52 -13.21 8.53
CA LEU A 158 5.26 -14.39 7.73
C LEU A 158 5.00 -15.59 8.65
N LEU A 159 3.86 -16.27 8.47
CA LEU A 159 3.50 -17.47 9.21
C LEU A 159 3.91 -18.74 8.47
N SER A 160 3.98 -19.87 9.19
CA SER A 160 4.39 -21.19 8.68
C SER A 160 3.52 -21.71 7.54
N ASN A 161 2.26 -21.30 7.47
CA ASN A 161 1.33 -21.65 6.40
C ASN A 161 1.47 -20.77 5.14
N GLY A 162 2.39 -19.80 5.15
CA GLY A 162 2.62 -18.84 4.06
C GLY A 162 1.81 -17.55 4.16
N SER A 163 0.88 -17.43 5.11
CA SER A 163 0.12 -16.19 5.29
C SER A 163 1.01 -15.07 5.82
N VAL A 164 0.84 -13.87 5.26
CA VAL A 164 1.46 -12.65 5.77
C VAL A 164 0.45 -11.85 6.56
N VAL A 165 0.77 -11.56 7.82
CA VAL A 165 -0.13 -10.95 8.80
C VAL A 165 0.49 -9.71 9.46
N ALA A 166 -0.36 -8.87 10.03
CA ALA A 166 0.04 -7.71 10.80
C ALA A 166 0.78 -8.11 12.10
N THR A 167 1.27 -7.12 12.84
CA THR A 167 2.06 -7.31 14.07
C THR A 167 1.30 -7.96 15.23
N ASP A 168 -0.03 -8.10 15.12
CA ASP A 168 -0.83 -8.87 16.08
C ASP A 168 -0.77 -10.39 15.85
N GLY A 169 -0.15 -10.84 14.76
CA GLY A 169 0.04 -12.25 14.41
C GLY A 169 -1.17 -12.93 13.76
N SER A 170 -2.22 -12.19 13.39
CA SER A 170 -3.43 -12.82 12.81
C SER A 170 -4.24 -11.94 11.85
N SER A 171 -4.22 -10.62 11.99
CA SER A 171 -4.98 -9.74 11.12
C SER A 171 -4.33 -9.61 9.75
N ALA A 172 -5.16 -9.44 8.73
CA ALA A 172 -4.72 -9.03 7.40
C ALA A 172 -3.98 -7.68 7.47
N LEU A 173 -3.09 -7.42 6.50
CA LEU A 173 -2.39 -6.15 6.41
C LEU A 173 -3.38 -5.03 6.09
N GLN A 174 -3.17 -3.86 6.67
CA GLN A 174 -4.03 -2.70 6.51
C GLN A 174 -3.20 -1.50 6.08
N PHE A 175 -3.40 -1.08 4.83
CA PHE A 175 -2.76 0.08 4.24
C PHE A 175 -3.75 1.24 4.21
N SER A 176 -3.28 2.45 4.46
CA SER A 176 -4.09 3.67 4.31
C SER A 176 -4.03 4.27 2.90
N ALA A 177 -3.27 3.63 2.00
CA ALA A 177 -3.10 4.03 0.61
C ALA A 177 -4.40 4.02 -0.19
N ASN A 178 -4.61 5.08 -0.96
CA ASN A 178 -5.68 5.14 -1.96
C ASN A 178 -5.12 4.66 -3.31
N ILE A 179 -5.73 3.63 -3.88
CA ILE A 179 -5.33 3.09 -5.18
C ILE A 179 -6.06 3.82 -6.30
N THR A 180 -5.30 4.38 -7.25
CA THR A 180 -5.83 5.13 -8.40
C THR A 180 -5.75 4.36 -9.71
N GLN A 181 -4.84 3.40 -9.82
CA GLN A 181 -4.70 2.49 -10.95
C GLN A 181 -4.99 1.06 -10.50
N GLN A 182 -3.95 0.29 -10.17
CA GLN A 182 -4.07 -1.11 -9.77
C GLN A 182 -2.96 -1.43 -8.74
N PRO A 183 -3.28 -2.16 -7.66
CA PRO A 183 -2.30 -2.44 -6.61
C PRO A 183 -1.45 -3.65 -6.98
N PHE A 184 -0.18 -3.42 -7.26
CA PHE A 184 0.82 -4.49 -7.37
C PHE A 184 1.53 -4.66 -6.04
N ILE A 185 1.81 -5.91 -5.70
CA ILE A 185 2.37 -6.29 -4.40
C ILE A 185 3.83 -6.67 -4.59
N VAL A 186 4.72 -6.04 -3.83
CA VAL A 186 6.12 -6.46 -3.72
C VAL A 186 6.35 -7.04 -2.34
N VAL A 187 7.05 -8.17 -2.28
CA VAL A 187 7.49 -8.78 -1.03
C VAL A 187 9.01 -8.85 -1.05
N TRP A 188 9.64 -8.25 -0.05
CA TRP A 188 11.05 -8.37 0.22
C TRP A 188 11.30 -9.21 1.47
N HIS A 189 12.36 -10.00 1.42
CA HIS A 189 12.84 -10.76 2.56
C HIS A 189 14.35 -10.55 2.71
N ARG A 190 14.85 -10.68 3.94
CA ARG A 190 16.23 -10.32 4.28
C ARG A 190 17.32 -11.20 3.65
N ASN A 191 16.96 -12.45 3.34
CA ASN A 191 17.88 -13.50 2.91
C ASN A 191 17.48 -14.12 1.55
N HIS A 192 16.47 -13.56 0.88
CA HIS A 192 15.84 -14.14 -0.31
C HIS A 192 15.55 -13.06 -1.35
N LEU A 193 15.50 -13.46 -2.62
CA LEU A 193 15.14 -12.55 -3.71
C LEU A 193 13.71 -12.02 -3.52
N GLY A 194 13.56 -10.71 -3.66
CA GLY A 194 12.26 -10.07 -3.67
C GLY A 194 11.43 -10.44 -4.89
N VAL A 195 10.11 -10.36 -4.74
CA VAL A 195 9.16 -10.71 -5.79
C VAL A 195 8.11 -9.62 -5.98
N LEU A 196 7.75 -9.36 -7.24
CA LEU A 196 6.63 -8.52 -7.63
C LEU A 196 5.50 -9.41 -8.17
N SER A 197 4.25 -9.07 -7.84
CA SER A 197 3.06 -9.72 -8.39
C SER A 197 2.99 -9.60 -9.93
N ALA A 198 2.73 -10.71 -10.64
CA ALA A 198 2.61 -10.70 -12.11
C ALA A 198 1.38 -9.92 -12.59
N GLY A 199 0.32 -9.96 -11.78
CA GLY A 199 -0.91 -9.19 -11.93
C GLY A 199 -1.18 -8.35 -10.69
N PRO A 200 -2.19 -7.47 -10.75
CA PRO A 200 -2.61 -6.73 -9.57
C PRO A 200 -3.30 -7.65 -8.56
N ALA A 201 -3.28 -7.27 -7.28
CA ALA A 201 -4.10 -7.90 -6.27
C ALA A 201 -5.59 -7.67 -6.58
N THR A 202 -6.41 -8.69 -6.36
CA THR A 202 -7.85 -8.65 -6.69
C THR A 202 -8.68 -8.51 -5.42
N ALA A 203 -9.65 -7.59 -5.43
CA ALA A 203 -10.56 -7.41 -4.30
C ALA A 203 -11.69 -8.46 -4.30
N THR A 204 -11.84 -9.15 -3.17
CA THR A 204 -13.00 -9.97 -2.84
C THR A 204 -13.74 -9.29 -1.68
N GLY A 205 -14.76 -8.49 -2.00
CA GLY A 205 -15.36 -7.57 -1.02
C GLY A 205 -14.39 -6.42 -0.71
N ASP A 206 -14.12 -6.19 0.58
CA ASP A 206 -13.23 -5.11 1.07
C ASP A 206 -11.78 -5.58 1.32
N VAL A 207 -11.43 -6.79 0.86
CA VAL A 207 -10.11 -7.41 1.05
C VAL A 207 -9.48 -7.73 -0.30
N TYR A 208 -8.32 -7.14 -0.56
CA TYR A 208 -7.46 -7.49 -1.68
C TYR A 208 -6.72 -8.78 -1.37
N GLN A 209 -6.57 -9.64 -2.37
CA GLN A 209 -5.94 -10.94 -2.22
C GLN A 209 -4.87 -11.14 -3.28
N TYR A 210 -3.75 -11.74 -2.87
CA TYR A 210 -2.74 -12.24 -3.79
C TYR A 210 -2.04 -13.48 -3.25
N ASP A 211 -1.87 -14.50 -4.10
CA ASP A 211 -1.21 -15.75 -3.75
C ASP A 211 -0.07 -16.02 -4.74
N PHE A 212 1.16 -15.90 -4.22
CA PHE A 212 2.39 -16.11 -4.96
C PHE A 212 2.73 -17.57 -5.21
N SER A 213 2.06 -18.52 -4.55
CA SER A 213 2.52 -19.90 -4.43
C SER A 213 1.97 -20.85 -5.50
N THR A 214 0.90 -20.46 -6.19
CA THR A 214 0.12 -21.39 -7.05
C THR A 214 0.78 -21.72 -8.38
N ALA A 215 1.61 -20.82 -8.92
CA ALA A 215 2.32 -21.02 -10.19
C ALA A 215 3.44 -20.00 -10.34
N ALA A 216 4.48 -20.34 -11.12
CA ALA A 216 5.54 -19.40 -11.51
C ALA A 216 5.00 -18.10 -12.14
N SER A 217 3.84 -18.17 -12.81
CA SER A 217 3.20 -17.02 -13.46
C SER A 217 2.53 -16.05 -12.48
N GLN A 218 2.55 -16.31 -11.18
CA GLN A 218 2.11 -15.35 -10.15
C GLN A 218 3.20 -14.31 -9.84
N ALA A 219 4.44 -14.56 -10.25
CA ALA A 219 5.51 -13.59 -10.11
C ALA A 219 5.85 -12.94 -11.45
N TYR A 220 6.07 -11.63 -11.41
CA TYR A 220 6.51 -10.87 -12.58
C TYR A 220 7.95 -11.24 -12.94
N GLY A 221 8.20 -11.46 -14.23
CA GLY A 221 9.52 -11.75 -14.78
C GLY A 221 9.76 -13.22 -15.10
N THR A 222 11.02 -13.56 -15.39
CA THR A 222 11.43 -14.94 -15.69
C THR A 222 12.24 -15.47 -14.51
N ASN A 223 11.96 -16.71 -14.08
CA ASN A 223 12.59 -17.32 -12.89
C ASN A 223 12.53 -16.39 -11.66
N ALA A 224 11.41 -15.68 -11.47
CA ALA A 224 11.22 -14.81 -10.31
C ALA A 224 10.98 -15.61 -9.01
N GLN A 225 10.64 -16.89 -9.13
CA GLN A 225 10.34 -17.81 -8.03
C GLN A 225 10.79 -19.23 -8.36
N LYS A 226 11.03 -20.02 -7.31
CA LYS A 226 11.45 -21.42 -7.40
C LYS A 226 10.28 -22.35 -7.13
N LEU A 227 10.20 -23.46 -7.87
CA LEU A 227 9.34 -24.58 -7.47
C LEU A 227 10.00 -25.29 -6.27
N ILE A 228 9.41 -25.14 -5.08
CA ILE A 228 9.99 -25.61 -3.81
C ILE A 228 9.46 -26.98 -3.35
N GLY A 229 8.56 -27.59 -4.14
CA GLY A 229 7.99 -28.92 -3.89
C GLY A 229 6.49 -28.88 -3.59
N GLY A 230 5.81 -30.02 -3.72
CA GLY A 230 4.35 -30.10 -3.49
C GLY A 230 3.50 -29.32 -4.51
N GLY A 231 4.10 -28.81 -5.59
CA GLY A 231 3.45 -27.92 -6.55
C GLY A 231 3.45 -26.45 -6.16
N LEU A 232 4.07 -26.09 -5.02
CA LEU A 232 4.15 -24.71 -4.53
C LEU A 232 5.42 -24.00 -5.04
N TYR A 233 5.26 -22.70 -5.24
CA TYR A 233 6.33 -21.77 -5.57
C TYR A 233 6.69 -20.91 -4.37
N GLY A 234 7.98 -20.62 -4.22
CA GLY A 234 8.51 -19.75 -3.17
C GLY A 234 9.65 -18.88 -3.66
N LEU A 235 10.08 -17.97 -2.80
CA LEU A 235 11.19 -17.06 -3.07
C LEU A 235 12.50 -17.83 -3.02
N TYR A 236 13.42 -17.50 -3.93
CA TYR A 236 14.76 -18.06 -3.95
C TYR A 236 15.55 -17.61 -2.72
N ALA A 237 16.10 -18.55 -1.98
CA ALA A 237 17.02 -18.25 -0.89
C ALA A 237 18.45 -18.00 -1.42
N GLY A 238 19.23 -17.14 -0.77
CA GLY A 238 20.65 -16.95 -1.11
C GLY A 238 21.09 -15.50 -1.34
N ASP A 239 20.16 -14.55 -1.36
CA ASP A 239 20.46 -13.11 -1.47
C ASP A 239 20.65 -12.54 -0.07
N ALA A 240 21.87 -12.64 0.46
CA ALA A 240 22.18 -12.25 1.84
C ALA A 240 22.36 -10.74 2.00
N ASN A 241 22.74 -10.04 0.93
CA ASN A 241 22.94 -8.61 0.97
C ASN A 241 21.69 -7.81 0.54
N GLY A 242 20.67 -8.50 -0.01
CA GLY A 242 19.42 -7.91 -0.47
C GLY A 242 19.61 -7.05 -1.73
N ASP A 243 20.65 -7.32 -2.53
CA ASP A 243 20.94 -6.55 -3.76
C ASP A 243 20.17 -7.08 -4.98
N GLY A 244 19.41 -8.16 -4.81
CA GLY A 244 18.64 -8.79 -5.86
C GLY A 244 19.47 -9.72 -6.75
N ASN A 245 20.70 -10.11 -6.39
CA ASN A 245 21.52 -11.00 -7.20
C ASN A 245 22.21 -12.06 -6.34
N ILE A 246 21.86 -13.34 -6.52
CA ILE A 246 22.52 -14.42 -5.79
C ILE A 246 23.87 -14.73 -6.44
N ASN A 247 24.94 -14.28 -5.82
CA ASN A 247 26.28 -14.37 -6.40
C ASN A 247 27.39 -14.55 -5.36
N SER A 248 28.66 -14.50 -5.80
CA SER A 248 29.81 -14.73 -4.92
C SER A 248 29.98 -13.69 -3.81
N VAL A 249 29.35 -12.53 -3.91
CA VAL A 249 29.36 -11.49 -2.87
C VAL A 249 28.62 -11.96 -1.64
N ASP A 250 27.45 -12.60 -1.79
CA ASP A 250 26.68 -13.18 -0.67
C ASP A 250 27.52 -14.20 0.10
N GLN A 251 28.21 -15.08 -0.63
CA GLN A 251 29.09 -16.05 -0.02
C GLN A 251 30.29 -15.40 0.67
N LEU A 252 30.99 -14.49 -0.02
CA LEU A 252 32.26 -13.94 0.44
C LEU A 252 32.10 -13.02 1.64
N LEU A 253 31.04 -12.20 1.65
CA LEU A 253 30.84 -11.15 2.65
C LEU A 253 29.89 -11.56 3.78
N PHE A 254 29.03 -12.58 3.58
CA PHE A 254 28.04 -12.98 4.59
C PHE A 254 28.25 -14.43 5.02
N TRP A 255 28.19 -15.41 4.11
CA TRP A 255 28.31 -16.81 4.51
C TRP A 255 29.68 -17.14 5.12
N ASN A 256 30.79 -16.77 4.47
CA ASN A 256 32.15 -17.04 4.95
C ASN A 256 32.40 -16.53 6.39
N PRO A 257 32.09 -15.26 6.74
CA PRO A 257 32.27 -14.78 8.11
C PRO A 257 31.22 -15.28 9.12
N GLN A 258 30.03 -15.69 8.67
CA GLN A 258 28.95 -16.17 9.56
C GLN A 258 28.95 -17.69 9.75
N SER A 259 29.65 -18.46 8.90
CA SER A 259 29.70 -19.92 8.96
C SER A 259 30.14 -20.42 10.34
N GLY A 260 29.34 -21.33 10.93
CA GLY A 260 29.53 -21.89 12.26
C GLY A 260 29.01 -21.01 13.40
N THR A 261 28.33 -19.90 13.09
CA THR A 261 27.70 -19.03 14.09
C THR A 261 26.19 -19.23 14.14
N THR A 262 25.59 -18.82 15.26
CA THR A 262 24.15 -18.95 15.53
C THR A 262 23.54 -17.58 15.73
N GLY A 263 22.33 -17.36 15.23
CA GLY A 263 21.59 -16.13 15.45
C GLY A 263 20.65 -15.78 14.32
N TYR A 264 20.10 -14.58 14.37
CA TYR A 264 19.31 -13.99 13.28
C TYR A 264 20.25 -13.39 12.22
N LEU A 265 20.68 -14.21 11.26
CA LEU A 265 21.82 -13.93 10.38
C LEU A 265 21.43 -13.93 8.90
N GLN A 266 22.07 -13.08 8.11
CA GLN A 266 21.76 -12.90 6.68
C GLN A 266 22.11 -14.10 5.79
N ALA A 267 23.07 -14.93 6.18
CA ALA A 267 23.44 -16.14 5.46
C ALA A 267 22.76 -17.42 5.96
N ASP A 268 21.82 -17.29 6.92
CA ASP A 268 20.95 -18.39 7.38
C ASP A 268 19.78 -18.50 6.40
N TYR A 269 19.95 -19.29 5.35
CA TYR A 269 19.03 -19.36 4.23
C TYR A 269 17.87 -20.32 4.49
N ASN A 270 18.05 -21.30 5.38
CA ASN A 270 16.97 -22.20 5.82
C ASN A 270 16.19 -21.70 7.04
N LEU A 271 16.64 -20.60 7.65
CA LEU A 271 16.04 -19.97 8.82
C LEU A 271 15.99 -20.92 10.02
N ASP A 272 17.03 -21.76 10.18
CA ASP A 272 17.15 -22.64 11.33
C ASP A 272 17.89 -21.98 12.51
N GLY A 273 18.44 -20.78 12.33
CA GLY A 273 19.17 -20.03 13.34
C GLY A 273 20.66 -20.33 13.41
N GLU A 274 21.20 -21.13 12.48
CA GLU A 274 22.60 -21.52 12.41
C GLU A 274 23.10 -21.42 10.96
N VAL A 275 24.20 -20.70 10.73
CA VAL A 275 24.79 -20.64 9.38
C VAL A 275 25.77 -21.79 9.21
N GLN A 276 25.42 -22.77 8.38
CA GLN A 276 26.18 -24.02 8.18
C GLN A 276 26.47 -24.30 6.71
N ASN A 277 27.07 -25.46 6.42
CA ASN A 277 27.33 -25.87 5.04
C ASN A 277 26.02 -26.12 4.27
N GLN A 278 24.95 -26.50 4.97
CA GLN A 278 23.61 -26.70 4.42
C GLN A 278 23.11 -25.42 3.74
N ASP A 279 23.20 -24.26 4.39
CA ASP A 279 22.86 -22.96 3.79
C ASP A 279 23.55 -22.75 2.44
N LYS A 280 24.86 -23.03 2.41
CA LYS A 280 25.65 -22.85 1.19
C LYS A 280 25.34 -23.88 0.12
N ASP A 281 25.35 -25.17 0.47
CA ASP A 281 25.35 -26.28 -0.50
C ASP A 281 23.94 -26.58 -1.02
N ASP A 282 22.94 -26.49 -0.16
CA ASP A 282 21.56 -26.86 -0.49
C ASP A 282 20.76 -25.68 -1.04
N PHE A 283 21.13 -24.44 -0.71
CA PHE A 283 20.39 -23.24 -1.13
C PHE A 283 21.22 -22.30 -2.01
N TRP A 284 22.23 -21.63 -1.44
CA TRP A 284 22.99 -20.61 -2.18
C TRP A 284 23.63 -21.16 -3.46
N TYR A 285 24.25 -22.35 -3.40
CA TYR A 285 24.92 -22.95 -4.56
C TYR A 285 23.93 -23.36 -5.65
N GLN A 286 22.74 -23.82 -5.26
CA GLN A 286 21.68 -24.22 -6.19
C GLN A 286 21.08 -23.01 -6.91
N ASN A 287 21.04 -21.86 -6.24
CA ASN A 287 20.41 -20.64 -6.73
C ASN A 287 21.39 -19.61 -7.28
N LYS A 288 22.69 -19.92 -7.25
CA LYS A 288 23.74 -19.01 -7.71
C LYS A 288 23.53 -18.65 -9.19
N GLY A 289 23.41 -17.35 -9.46
CA GLY A 289 23.18 -16.79 -10.79
C GLY A 289 21.73 -16.38 -11.04
N GLU A 290 20.80 -16.71 -10.15
CA GLU A 290 19.45 -16.17 -10.18
C GLU A 290 19.45 -14.70 -9.70
N ALA A 291 18.52 -13.91 -10.23
CA ALA A 291 18.40 -12.48 -9.95
C ALA A 291 16.93 -12.04 -9.85
N GLY A 292 16.69 -11.07 -8.98
CA GLY A 292 15.39 -10.45 -8.75
C GLY A 292 14.83 -9.82 -10.02
N GLN A 293 13.51 -9.88 -10.14
CA GLN A 293 12.77 -9.37 -11.31
C GLN A 293 11.93 -8.13 -10.97
N VAL A 294 12.00 -7.66 -9.72
CA VAL A 294 11.30 -6.44 -9.29
C VAL A 294 11.87 -5.24 -10.05
N PRO A 295 11.04 -4.45 -10.74
CA PRO A 295 11.49 -3.25 -11.44
C PRO A 295 12.06 -2.20 -10.47
N GLU A 296 13.23 -1.66 -10.81
CA GLU A 296 13.94 -0.60 -10.09
C GLU A 296 14.08 0.67 -10.94
#